data_AF-A0A2N2F7G1-F1
#
_entry.id   AF-A0A2N2F7G1-F1
#
_cell.length_a   1.000
_cell.length_b   1.000
_cell.length_c   1.000
_cell.angle_alpha   90.00
_cell.angle_beta   90.00
_cell.angle_gamma   90.00
#
_symmetry.space_group_name_H-M   'P 1'
#
loop_
_entity.id
_entity.type
_entity.pdbx_description
1 polymer ?
#
loop_
_entity_poly.entity_id
_entity_poly.type
_entity_poly.pdbx_seq_one_letter_code
_entity_poly.pdbx_strand_id
1 'polypeptide(L)'
;MQTADRLKKIPPYLFMELRKKINQAKAAGVDVISLAIGDPVEATPNSVIDELCRSARDPQNHRYPTDEEKGMLAFRKEIARWYGER
;
A
#
# COMPACT_ATOMS: atom_id res chain seq x y z
N MET A 1 -29.38 13.01 5.53
CA MET A 1 -28.24 12.37 6.23
C MET A 1 -27.14 13.42 6.42
N GLN A 2 -26.69 13.66 7.64
CA GLN A 2 -25.66 14.66 7.94
C GLN A 2 -24.34 13.95 8.29
N THR A 3 -23.26 14.31 7.61
CA THR A 3 -21.91 13.80 7.88
C THR A 3 -21.25 14.56 9.03
N ALA A 4 -20.38 13.90 9.78
CA ALA A 4 -19.61 14.53 10.87
C ALA A 4 -18.74 15.70 10.37
N ASP A 5 -18.61 16.77 11.15
CA ASP A 5 -17.93 17.99 10.72
C ASP A 5 -16.44 17.80 10.41
N ARG A 6 -15.77 16.83 11.06
CA ARG A 6 -14.37 16.48 10.72
C ARG A 6 -14.21 16.00 9.28
N LEU A 7 -15.23 15.36 8.71
CA LEU A 7 -15.18 14.89 7.32
C LEU A 7 -15.22 16.06 6.33
N LYS A 8 -15.83 17.19 6.71
CA LYS A 8 -15.85 18.42 5.89
C LYS A 8 -14.50 19.11 5.83
N LYS A 9 -13.56 18.77 6.72
CA LYS A 9 -12.21 19.35 6.80
C LYS A 9 -11.17 18.56 5.99
N ILE A 10 -11.52 17.37 5.50
CA ILE A 10 -10.59 16.55 4.71
C ILE A 10 -10.50 17.16 3.31
N PRO A 11 -9.30 17.59 2.87
CA PRO A 11 -9.14 18.15 1.53
C PRO A 11 -9.36 17.07 0.46
N PRO A 12 -9.72 17.45 -0.78
CA PRO A 12 -9.74 16.52 -1.90
C PRO A 12 -8.40 15.81 -2.05
N TYR A 13 -8.44 14.51 -2.35
CA TYR A 13 -7.24 13.72 -2.55
C TYR A 13 -6.53 14.15 -3.84
N LEU A 14 -5.45 14.92 -3.70
CA LEU A 14 -4.71 15.57 -4.78
C LEU A 14 -4.39 14.63 -5.96
N PHE A 15 -3.96 13.40 -5.66
CA PHE A 15 -3.58 12.44 -6.70
C PHE A 15 -4.75 11.99 -7.57
N MET A 16 -6.00 12.04 -7.09
CA MET A 16 -7.16 11.74 -7.92
C MET A 16 -7.41 12.85 -8.94
N GLU A 17 -7.22 14.11 -8.56
CA GLU A 17 -7.34 15.23 -9.51
C GLU A 17 -6.21 15.20 -10.55
N LEU A 18 -5.00 14.84 -10.15
CA LEU A 18 -3.89 14.63 -11.08
C LEU A 18 -4.17 13.48 -12.05
N ARG A 19 -4.67 12.33 -11.56
CA ARG A 19 -5.07 11.21 -12.42
C ARG A 19 -6.14 11.60 -13.43
N LYS A 20 -7.15 12.38 -13.03
CA LYS A 20 -8.18 12.90 -13.95
C LYS A 20 -7.57 13.74 -15.08
N LYS A 21 -6.69 14.69 -14.74
CA LYS A 21 -6.02 15.54 -15.73
C LYS A 21 -5.11 14.75 -16.67
N ILE A 22 -4.34 13.79 -16.14
CA ILE A 22 -3.50 12.88 -16.92
C ILE A 22 -4.36 12.09 -17.92
N ASN A 23 -5.48 11.51 -17.45
CA ASN A 23 -6.37 10.73 -18.30
C ASN A 23 -7.03 11.58 -19.39
N GLN A 24 -7.45 12.81 -19.07
CA GLN A 24 -7.99 13.75 -20.04
C GLN A 24 -6.97 14.13 -21.12
N ALA A 25 -5.73 14.43 -20.74
CA ALA A 25 -4.66 14.73 -21.68
C ALA A 25 -4.34 13.54 -22.59
N LYS A 26 -4.25 12.33 -22.02
CA LYS A 26 -4.08 11.08 -22.80
C LYS A 26 -5.24 10.85 -23.78
N ALA A 27 -6.48 11.06 -23.36
CA ALA A 27 -7.65 10.93 -24.21
C ALA A 27 -7.67 11.97 -25.36
N ALA A 28 -7.04 13.13 -25.16
CA ALA A 28 -6.83 14.14 -26.19
C ALA A 28 -5.61 13.85 -27.11
N GLY A 29 -4.97 12.69 -26.98
CA GLY A 29 -3.82 12.29 -27.79
C GLY A 29 -2.48 12.89 -27.35
N VAL A 30 -2.41 13.50 -26.16
CA VAL A 30 -1.16 14.00 -25.60
C VAL A 30 -0.35 12.85 -25.02
N ASP A 31 0.92 12.74 -25.39
CA ASP A 31 1.87 11.83 -24.75
C ASP A 31 2.27 12.40 -23.37
N VAL A 32 1.90 11.69 -22.30
CA VAL A 32 2.06 12.16 -20.92
C VAL A 32 3.09 11.33 -20.19
N ILE A 33 4.24 11.93 -19.90
CA ILE A 33 5.24 11.39 -18.97
C ILE A 33 4.83 11.77 -17.54
N SER A 34 4.36 10.79 -16.77
CA SER A 34 3.89 11.02 -15.40
C SER A 34 5.00 10.80 -14.39
N LEU A 35 5.53 11.89 -13.84
CA LEU A 35 6.39 11.88 -12.63
C LEU A 35 5.58 12.16 -11.34
N ALA A 36 4.25 12.04 -11.43
CA ALA A 36 3.33 12.50 -10.40
C ALA A 36 3.16 11.51 -9.23
N ILE A 37 3.50 10.23 -9.41
CA ILE A 37 3.28 9.18 -8.40
C ILE A 37 4.53 8.30 -8.34
N GLY A 38 5.07 8.11 -7.13
CA GLY A 38 6.26 7.28 -6.88
C GLY A 38 5.93 5.79 -6.75
N ASP A 39 5.04 5.28 -7.60
CA ASP A 39 4.76 3.85 -7.67
C ASP A 39 5.94 3.17 -8.41
N PRO A 40 6.62 2.18 -7.80
CA PRO A 40 7.69 1.44 -8.47
C PRO A 40 7.18 0.78 -9.76
N VAL A 41 8.02 0.76 -10.79
CA VAL A 41 7.73 0.04 -12.04
C VAL A 41 8.06 -1.44 -11.87
N GLU A 42 9.04 -1.74 -11.04
CA GLU A 42 9.52 -3.08 -10.76
C GLU A 42 8.49 -3.89 -9.97
N ALA A 43 8.36 -5.16 -10.35
CA ALA A 43 7.54 -6.10 -9.59
C ALA A 43 8.12 -6.34 -8.19
N THR A 44 7.25 -6.72 -7.25
CA THR A 44 7.68 -7.23 -5.95
C THR A 44 8.65 -8.42 -6.14
N PRO A 45 9.75 -8.51 -5.38
CA PRO A 45 10.71 -9.61 -5.53
C PRO A 45 10.05 -10.99 -5.38
N ASN A 46 10.43 -11.93 -6.25
CA ASN A 46 9.84 -13.29 -6.26
C ASN A 46 9.92 -13.99 -4.90
N SER A 47 11.01 -13.82 -4.16
CA SER A 47 11.17 -14.42 -2.82
C SER A 47 10.08 -13.98 -1.83
N VAL A 48 9.58 -12.74 -1.94
CA VAL A 48 8.48 -12.24 -1.11
C VAL A 48 7.15 -12.84 -1.55
N ILE A 49 6.92 -12.95 -2.86
CA ILE A 49 5.71 -13.55 -3.44
C ILE A 49 5.63 -15.04 -3.08
N ASP A 50 6.74 -15.76 -3.22
CA ASP A 50 6.83 -17.19 -2.92
C ASP A 50 6.54 -17.47 -1.44
N GLU A 51 7.10 -16.65 -0.55
CA GLU A 51 6.88 -16.75 0.90
C GLU A 51 5.43 -16.43 1.28
N LEU A 52 4.82 -15.41 0.65
CA LEU A 52 3.39 -15.13 0.80
C LEU A 52 2.55 -16.33 0.37
N CYS A 53 2.80 -16.88 -0.83
CA CYS A 53 2.06 -18.03 -1.35
C CYS A 53 2.20 -19.26 -0.45
N ARG A 54 3.41 -19.52 0.07
CA ARG A 54 3.68 -20.60 1.02
C ARG A 54 2.90 -20.40 2.32
N SER A 55 3.02 -19.22 2.93
CA SER A 55 2.38 -18.89 4.21
C SER A 55 0.85 -18.88 4.12
N ALA A 56 0.28 -18.47 2.98
CA ALA A 56 -1.17 -18.48 2.77
C ALA A 56 -1.79 -19.89 2.74
N ARG A 57 -0.99 -20.92 2.42
CA ARG A 57 -1.45 -22.32 2.40
C ARG A 57 -1.51 -22.94 3.80
N ASP A 58 -0.94 -22.30 4.82
CA ASP A 58 -1.01 -22.77 6.20
C ASP A 58 -2.35 -22.35 6.85
N PRO A 59 -3.23 -23.30 7.21
CA PRO A 59 -4.51 -22.98 7.84
C PRO A 59 -4.37 -22.28 9.20
N GLN A 60 -3.22 -22.40 9.87
CA GLN A 60 -2.97 -21.68 11.12
C GLN A 60 -2.96 -20.16 10.91
N ASN A 61 -2.53 -19.70 9.74
CA ASN A 61 -2.48 -18.28 9.38
C ASN A 61 -3.85 -17.69 9.00
N HIS A 62 -4.91 -18.50 8.93
CA HIS A 62 -6.26 -18.01 8.57
C HIS A 62 -7.03 -17.47 9.77
N ARG A 63 -6.53 -17.74 10.98
CA ARG A 63 -7.12 -17.28 12.24
C ARG A 63 -6.54 -15.93 12.60
N TYR A 64 -7.24 -15.24 13.49
CA TYR A 64 -6.65 -14.06 14.09
C TYR A 64 -5.36 -14.40 14.84
N PRO A 65 -4.29 -13.59 14.69
CA PRO A 65 -3.02 -13.83 15.36
C PRO A 65 -3.15 -13.62 16.87
N THR A 66 -2.35 -14.29 17.69
CA THR A 66 -2.44 -14.15 19.17
C THR A 66 -2.16 -12.71 19.67
N ASP A 67 -1.43 -11.90 18.89
CA ASP A 67 -1.07 -10.50 19.19
C ASP A 67 -1.76 -9.50 18.24
N GLU A 68 -3.06 -9.69 17.93
CA GLU A 68 -3.82 -8.90 16.94
C GLU A 68 -3.59 -7.39 17.03
N GLU A 69 -3.60 -6.83 18.24
CA GLU A 69 -3.46 -5.40 18.49
C GLU A 69 -2.11 -4.82 18.05
N LYS A 70 -1.08 -5.67 17.99
CA LYS A 70 0.32 -5.26 17.72
C LYS A 70 0.85 -5.81 16.40
N GLY A 71 0.17 -6.81 15.82
CA GLY A 71 0.69 -7.60 14.71
C GLY A 71 1.70 -8.67 15.15
N MET A 72 2.12 -9.51 14.20
CA MET A 72 2.97 -10.68 14.46
C MET A 72 4.28 -10.34 15.18
N LEU A 73 4.52 -10.98 16.34
CA LEU A 73 5.75 -10.78 17.11
C LEU A 73 7.02 -11.09 16.30
N ALA A 74 6.98 -12.14 15.46
CA ALA A 74 8.11 -12.51 14.60
C ALA A 74 8.51 -11.36 13.65
N PHE A 75 7.52 -10.74 13.00
CA PHE A 75 7.76 -9.59 12.12
C PHE A 75 8.35 -8.40 12.89
N ARG A 76 7.78 -8.08 14.06
CA ARG A 76 8.26 -6.98 14.90
C ARG A 76 9.72 -7.17 15.34
N LYS A 77 10.12 -8.41 15.66
CA LYS A 77 11.51 -8.75 15.99
C LYS A 77 12.45 -8.55 14.81
N GLU A 78 12.06 -8.99 13.61
CA GLU A 78 12.88 -8.81 12.41
C GLU A 78 13.04 -7.34 12.02
N ILE A 79 11.99 -6.53 12.13
CA ILE A 79 12.12 -5.08 11.90
C ILE A 79 13.06 -4.44 12.93
N ALA A 80 12.95 -4.79 14.21
CA ALA A 80 13.85 -4.28 15.25
C ALA A 80 15.31 -4.67 14.99
N ARG A 81 15.56 -5.93 14.59
CA ARG A 81 16.89 -6.42 14.22
C ARG A 81 17.45 -5.65 13.02
N TRP A 82 16.67 -5.50 11.96
CA TRP A 82 17.07 -4.79 10.75
C TRP A 82 17.42 -3.32 11.00
N TYR A 83 16.66 -2.64 11.89
CA TYR A 83 17.00 -1.28 12.31
C TYR A 83 18.28 -1.22 13.17
N GLY A 84 18.60 -2.28 13.92
CA GLY A 84 19.81 -2.34 14.74
C GLY A 84 21.09 -2.68 13.96
N GLU A 85 20.96 -3.29 12.78
CA GLU A 85 22.06 -3.63 11.88
C GLU A 85 22.36 -2.54 10.83
N ARG A 86 21.61 -1.44 10.87
CA ARG A 86 21.75 -0.28 9.98
C ARG A 86 22.35 0.92 10.71
#